data_AF-A0A9D5GDC3-F1
#
_entry.id   AF-A0A9D5GDC3-F1
#
_cell.length_a   1.000
_cell.length_b   1.000
_cell.length_c   1.000
_cell.angle_alpha   90.00
_cell.angle_beta   90.00
_cell.angle_gamma   90.00
#
_symmetry.space_group_name_H-M   'P 1'
#
loop_
_entity.id
_entity.type
_entity.pdbx_description
1 polymer ?
#
loop_
_entity_poly.entity_id
_entity_poly.type
_entity_poly.pdbx_seq_one_letter_code
_entity_poly.pdbx_strand_id
1 'polypeptide(L)'
;MTDIKVGTVDKFQGQEAPVVFYSMATSSDDDLPRDMSFLFHKNRFDVAISRAQCLSVLVCSPRLLDARCNRPEQMLLVNLLCAFVEQAMPAATPTE
;
A
#
# COMPACT_ATOMS: atom_id res chain seq x y z
N MET A 1 -15.49 -18.98 10.97
CA MET A 1 -14.77 -17.69 10.86
C MET A 1 -14.76 -17.31 9.40
N THR A 2 -15.75 -16.55 8.95
CA THR A 2 -15.94 -16.27 7.51
C THR A 2 -16.28 -14.81 7.24
N ASP A 3 -16.18 -13.94 8.26
CA ASP A 3 -16.70 -12.57 8.21
C ASP A 3 -15.61 -11.50 7.96
N ILE A 4 -14.56 -11.88 7.22
CA ILE A 4 -13.50 -10.95 6.80
C ILE A 4 -13.73 -10.63 5.32
N LYS A 5 -14.02 -9.36 5.02
CA LYS A 5 -14.14 -8.89 3.65
C LYS A 5 -12.75 -8.83 3.01
N VAL A 6 -12.58 -9.48 1.86
CA VAL A 6 -11.33 -9.47 1.09
C VAL A 6 -11.63 -9.07 -0.36
N GLY A 7 -10.82 -8.18 -0.93
CA GLY A 7 -11.03 -7.67 -2.28
C GLY A 7 -10.04 -6.56 -2.65
N THR A 8 -10.19 -6.01 -3.86
CA THR A 8 -9.41 -4.85 -4.30
C THR A 8 -9.93 -3.57 -3.66
N VAL A 9 -9.08 -2.55 -3.60
CA VAL A 9 -9.41 -1.22 -3.06
C VAL A 9 -10.72 -0.66 -3.63
N ASP A 10 -10.98 -0.85 -4.92
CA ASP A 10 -12.17 -0.32 -5.59
C ASP A 10 -13.48 -0.89 -4.98
N LYS A 11 -13.46 -2.13 -4.45
CA LYS A 11 -14.61 -2.74 -3.78
C LYS A 11 -14.90 -2.17 -2.39
N PHE A 12 -13.92 -1.50 -1.78
CA PHE A 12 -14.02 -0.92 -0.44
C PHE A 12 -14.28 0.59 -0.46
N GLN A 13 -14.47 1.19 -1.63
CA GLN A 13 -14.80 2.60 -1.72
C GLN A 13 -16.13 2.90 -0.99
N GLY A 14 -16.10 3.88 -0.08
CA GLY A 14 -17.26 4.25 0.75
C GLY A 14 -17.59 3.27 1.90
N GLN A 15 -16.78 2.24 2.12
CA GLN A 15 -16.92 1.32 3.25
C GLN A 15 -15.76 1.50 4.23
N GLU A 16 -16.00 1.34 5.53
CA GLU A 16 -14.97 1.46 6.57
C GLU A 16 -14.95 0.24 7.48
N ALA A 17 -13.83 0.03 8.16
CA ALA A 17 -13.66 -1.01 9.17
C ALA A 17 -12.78 -0.52 10.32
N PRO A 18 -12.91 -1.09 11.54
CA PRO A 18 -12.03 -0.76 12.65
C PRO A 18 -10.54 -0.95 12.32
N VAL A 19 -10.22 -2.03 11.60
CA VAL A 19 -8.86 -2.36 11.15
C VAL A 19 -8.89 -2.70 9.66
N VAL A 20 -7.92 -2.19 8.90
CA VAL A 20 -7.72 -2.52 7.49
C VAL A 20 -6.31 -3.06 7.29
N PHE A 21 -6.22 -4.19 6.59
CA PHE A 21 -4.96 -4.72 6.06
C PHE A 21 -4.88 -4.40 4.57
N TYR A 22 -3.86 -3.66 4.16
CA TYR A 22 -3.61 -3.32 2.77
C TYR A 22 -2.29 -3.94 2.32
N SER A 23 -2.35 -4.87 1.37
CA SER A 23 -1.16 -5.50 0.79
C SER A 23 -0.90 -4.97 -0.61
N MET A 24 0.34 -4.55 -0.86
CA MET A 24 0.77 -4.14 -2.20
C MET A 24 0.87 -5.32 -3.18
N ALA A 25 0.87 -6.55 -2.68
CA ALA A 25 0.89 -7.81 -3.44
C ALA A 25 1.99 -7.91 -4.52
N THR A 26 3.01 -7.07 -4.44
CA THR A 26 4.12 -6.94 -5.40
C THR A 26 5.41 -6.80 -4.59
N SER A 27 6.46 -7.50 -5.01
CA SER A 27 7.73 -7.55 -4.26
C SER A 27 8.79 -6.61 -4.80
N SER A 28 8.75 -6.26 -6.09
CA SER A 28 9.69 -5.34 -6.73
C SER A 28 9.09 -4.64 -7.95
N ASP A 29 9.76 -3.61 -8.46
CA ASP A 29 9.41 -2.93 -9.71
C ASP A 29 9.52 -3.85 -10.93
N ASP A 30 10.41 -4.84 -10.88
CA ASP A 30 10.56 -5.87 -11.93
C ASP A 30 9.33 -6.79 -12.03
N ASP A 31 8.55 -6.92 -10.95
CA ASP A 31 7.36 -7.78 -10.88
C ASP A 31 6.05 -7.03 -11.21
N LEU A 32 6.14 -5.79 -11.72
CA LEU A 32 4.97 -4.97 -11.98
C LEU A 32 4.05 -5.62 -13.02
N PRO A 33 2.78 -5.92 -12.68
CA PRO A 33 1.85 -6.56 -13.62
C PRO A 33 1.44 -5.64 -14.79
N ARG A 34 1.70 -4.33 -14.67
CA ARG A 34 1.42 -3.31 -15.70
C ARG A 34 2.51 -2.24 -15.68
N ASP A 35 2.26 -1.15 -14.95
CA ASP A 35 3.13 0.02 -14.87
C ASP A 35 3.16 0.57 -13.44
N MET A 36 4.16 1.42 -13.14
CA MET A 36 4.28 2.03 -11.83
C MET A 36 3.05 2.86 -11.44
N SER A 37 2.39 3.51 -12.41
CA SER A 37 1.24 4.36 -12.12
C SER A 37 0.06 3.58 -11.55
N PHE A 38 -0.08 2.30 -11.91
CA PHE A 38 -1.09 1.41 -11.37
C PHE A 38 -0.79 0.98 -9.93
N LEU A 39 0.45 0.57 -9.64
CA LEU A 39 0.83 0.11 -8.29
C LEU A 39 0.84 1.27 -7.29
N PHE A 40 1.44 2.39 -7.68
CA PHE A 40 1.60 3.59 -6.86
C PHE A 40 0.47 4.61 -7.07
N HIS A 41 -0.72 4.15 -7.47
CA HIS A 41 -1.83 5.04 -7.77
C HIS A 41 -2.31 5.77 -6.50
N LYS A 42 -2.06 7.09 -6.43
CA LYS A 42 -2.37 7.91 -5.26
C LYS A 42 -3.79 7.70 -4.72
N ASN A 43 -4.83 7.81 -5.55
CA ASN A 43 -6.20 7.71 -5.05
C ASN A 43 -6.52 6.31 -4.48
N ARG A 44 -5.87 5.25 -4.97
CA ARG A 44 -6.08 3.89 -4.44
C ARG A 44 -5.39 3.73 -3.10
N PHE A 45 -4.19 4.27 -2.97
CA PHE A 45 -3.50 4.33 -1.70
C PHE A 45 -4.31 5.12 -0.67
N ASP A 46 -4.75 6.33 -1.01
CA ASP A 46 -5.54 7.19 -0.13
C ASP A 46 -6.84 6.50 0.32
N VAL A 47 -7.57 5.85 -0.60
CA VAL A 47 -8.76 5.07 -0.26
C VAL A 47 -8.39 3.95 0.71
N ALA A 48 -7.40 3.11 0.37
CA ALA A 48 -7.00 1.95 1.17
C ALA A 48 -6.63 2.34 2.62
N ILE A 49 -5.83 3.39 2.79
CA ILE A 49 -5.37 3.84 4.11
C ILE A 49 -6.51 4.50 4.90
N SER A 50 -7.35 5.31 4.26
CA SER A 50 -8.43 6.05 4.94
C SER A 50 -9.65 5.22 5.29
N ARG A 51 -9.72 3.94 4.89
CA ARG A 51 -10.83 3.04 5.28
C ARG A 51 -10.73 2.52 6.71
N ALA A 52 -9.56 2.63 7.34
CA ALA A 52 -9.35 2.23 8.72
C ALA A 52 -9.85 3.31 9.69
N GLN A 53 -10.68 2.91 10.65
CA GLN A 53 -11.15 3.81 11.72
C GLN A 53 -10.14 3.90 12.87
N CYS A 54 -9.40 2.82 13.14
CA CYS A 54 -8.47 2.76 14.26
C CYS A 54 -7.04 2.40 13.82
N LEU A 55 -6.88 1.39 12.97
CA LEU A 55 -5.56 0.90 12.56
C LEU A 55 -5.52 0.53 11.07
N SER A 56 -4.59 1.13 10.34
CA SER A 56 -4.25 0.74 8.97
C SER A 56 -2.91 0.02 8.98
N VAL A 57 -2.89 -1.22 8.49
CA VAL A 57 -1.70 -2.05 8.39
C VAL A 57 -1.32 -2.19 6.92
N LEU A 58 -0.20 -1.58 6.54
CA LEU A 58 0.38 -1.73 5.21
C LEU A 58 1.36 -2.90 5.19
N VAL A 59 1.19 -3.80 4.24
CA VAL A 59 2.13 -4.89 3.93
C VAL A 59 2.75 -4.61 2.58
N CYS A 60 4.03 -4.22 2.58
CA CYS A 60 4.79 -3.92 1.38
C CYS A 60 6.21 -4.49 1.46
N SER A 61 6.79 -4.84 0.30
CA SER A 61 8.20 -5.18 0.21
C SER A 61 9.06 -3.92 0.33
N PRO A 62 10.13 -3.90 1.16
CA PRO A 62 11.05 -2.77 1.23
C PRO A 62 11.66 -2.39 -0.12
N ARG A 63 11.82 -3.35 -1.04
CA ARG A 63 12.35 -3.09 -2.39
C ARG A 63 11.46 -2.15 -3.23
N LEU A 64 10.18 -2.00 -2.87
CA LEU A 64 9.29 -1.03 -3.52
C LEU A 64 9.61 0.42 -3.13
N LEU A 65 10.33 0.64 -2.02
CA LEU A 65 10.79 1.97 -1.61
C LEU A 65 11.99 2.43 -2.46
N ASP A 66 12.75 1.48 -3.00
CA ASP A 66 13.91 1.70 -3.86
C ASP A 66 13.58 1.58 -5.36
N ALA A 67 12.31 1.77 -5.72
CA ALA A 67 11.83 1.54 -7.08
C ALA A 67 12.47 2.52 -8.09
N ARG A 68 12.95 2.02 -9.23
CA ARG A 68 13.69 2.83 -10.21
C ARG A 68 12.77 3.82 -10.93
N CYS A 69 13.04 5.11 -10.74
CA CYS A 69 12.33 6.21 -11.39
C CYS A 69 13.20 6.83 -12.49
N ASN A 70 12.73 6.78 -13.74
CA ASN A 70 13.40 7.39 -14.90
C ASN A 70 12.89 8.80 -15.21
N ARG A 71 11.78 9.22 -14.56
CA ARG A 71 11.19 10.53 -14.75
C ARG A 71 10.69 11.14 -13.42
N PRO A 72 10.63 12.47 -13.28
CA PRO A 72 10.13 13.12 -12.07
C PRO A 72 8.71 12.71 -11.69
N GLU A 73 7.84 12.43 -12.66
CA GLU A 73 6.46 12.01 -12.37
C GLU A 73 6.42 10.64 -11.67
N GLN A 74 7.37 9.75 -11.96
CA GLN A 74 7.50 8.46 -11.26
C GLN A 74 7.98 8.64 -9.83
N MET A 75 8.88 9.60 -9.59
CA MET A 75 9.34 9.93 -8.24
C MET A 75 8.17 10.37 -7.36
N LEU A 76 7.26 11.19 -7.90
CA LEU A 76 6.06 11.64 -7.16
C LEU A 76 5.16 10.48 -6.76
N LEU A 77 5.04 9.45 -7.61
CA LEU A 77 4.23 8.26 -7.33
C LEU A 77 4.82 7.44 -6.18
N VAL A 78 6.13 7.16 -6.25
CA VAL A 78 6.83 6.36 -5.22
C VAL A 78 6.94 7.13 -3.90
N ASN A 79 7.15 8.45 -3.96
CA ASN A 79 7.30 9.30 -2.78
C ASN A 79 6.11 9.21 -1.80
N LEU A 80 4.89 8.97 -2.29
CA LEU A 80 3.73 8.76 -1.43
C LEU A 80 3.93 7.55 -0.50
N LEU A 81 4.40 6.43 -1.05
CA LEU A 81 4.67 5.22 -0.28
C LEU A 81 5.83 5.46 0.69
N CYS A 82 6.92 6.06 0.22
CA CYS A 82 8.10 6.33 1.06
C CYS A 82 7.75 7.23 2.25
N ALA A 83 7.08 8.36 1.99
CA ALA A 83 6.66 9.28 3.05
C ALA A 83 5.70 8.62 4.05
N PHE A 84 4.80 7.74 3.59
CA PHE A 84 3.92 7.01 4.49
C PHE A 84 4.70 6.03 5.39
N VAL A 85 5.64 5.28 4.82
CA VAL A 85 6.45 4.31 5.57
C VAL A 85 7.37 5.00 6.58
N GLU A 86 7.95 6.16 6.24
CA GLU A 86 8.76 6.96 7.17
C GLU A 86 7.99 7.42 8.41
N GLN A 87 6.68 7.65 8.29
CA GLN A 87 5.80 8.06 9.40
C GLN A 87 5.15 6.86 10.11
N ALA A 88 5.16 5.68 9.49
CA ALA A 88 4.53 4.49 10.04
C ALA A 88 5.37 3.89 11.17
N MET A 89 4.69 3.36 12.19
CA MET A 89 5.37 2.52 13.18
C MET A 89 5.68 1.17 12.55
N PRO A 90 6.93 0.69 12.56
CA PRO A 90 7.24 -0.65 12.09
C PRO A 90 6.50 -1.68 12.94
N ALA A 91 5.85 -2.64 12.28
CA ALA A 91 5.32 -3.79 12.99
C ALA A 91 6.48 -4.53 13.67
N ALA A 92 6.28 -4.99 14.91
CA ALA A 92 7.24 -5.87 15.56
C ALA A 92 7.51 -7.07 14.63
N THR A 93 8.76 -7.21 14.17
CA THR A 93 9.16 -8.37 13.37
C THR A 93 8.84 -9.62 14.19
N PRO A 94 8.16 -10.63 13.64
CA PRO A 94 7.97 -11.87 14.36
C PRO A 94 9.36 -12.41 14.72
N THR A 95 9.67 -12.42 16.02
CA THR A 95 10.86 -13.10 16.54
C THR A 95 10.66 -14.58 16.23
N GLU A 96 11.52 -15.14 15.37
CA GLU A 96 11.60 -16.59 15.14
C GLU A 96 11.88 -17.36 16.45
#